data_AF-A0A847C900-F1
#
_entry.id   AF-A0A847C900-F1
#
_cell.length_a   1.000
_cell.length_b   1.000
_cell.length_c   1.000
_cell.angle_alpha   90.00
_cell.angle_beta   90.00
_cell.angle_gamma   90.00
#
_symmetry.space_group_name_H-M   'P 1'
#
loop_
_entity.id
_entity.type
_entity.pdbx_description
1 polymer ?
#
loop_
_entity_poly.entity_id
_entity_poly.type
_entity_poly.pdbx_seq_one_letter_code
_entity_poly.pdbx_strand_id
1 'polypeptide(L)'
;MIASKFLTKTKFDSYEDFLRNYYLQYPDNFNFATDVVDAYAQKEPERRALVWCDDNGGERIFTFKGICDISRRTAAYIKKLGIKKGDRVMLLLKRRWEYWPTVVALHRIGAIAIPASFQLKAKDISYRVNAANVKLIIAADDDFIINQVEIARPDCPCLEKTALIRKRRDGWVEFSRGVENTKEEFVVDETLKFDDHMLIYFTSGTDGYPKMVVHSYTYPLGHITTAGYWQCVVDGGLHFTGVDSGWA
;
A
#
# COMPACT_ATOMS: atom_id res chain seq x y z
N MET A 1 18.70 12.08 -6.11
CA MET A 1 17.51 11.46 -5.50
C MET A 1 16.56 10.98 -6.59
N ILE A 2 15.82 9.88 -6.43
CA ILE A 2 14.87 9.42 -7.47
C ILE A 2 13.79 10.48 -7.76
N ALA A 3 13.38 11.27 -6.76
CA ALA A 3 12.39 12.35 -6.90
C ALA A 3 12.73 13.37 -8.00
N SER A 4 14.01 13.60 -8.31
CA SER A 4 14.40 14.52 -9.39
C SER A 4 14.02 14.01 -10.78
N LYS A 5 13.70 12.72 -10.94
CA LYS A 5 13.13 12.19 -12.19
C LYS A 5 11.73 12.74 -12.44
N PHE A 6 10.98 13.05 -11.39
CA PHE A 6 9.57 13.43 -11.48
C PHE A 6 9.31 14.92 -11.38
N LEU A 7 10.37 15.74 -11.32
CA LEU A 7 10.27 17.18 -11.19
C LEU A 7 11.12 17.88 -12.24
N THR A 8 10.58 18.95 -12.83
CA THR A 8 11.33 19.88 -13.69
C THR A 8 12.40 20.65 -12.93
N LYS A 9 12.14 20.99 -11.67
CA LYS A 9 13.06 21.68 -10.75
C LYS A 9 12.87 21.15 -9.33
N THR A 10 13.97 20.95 -8.59
CA THR A 10 13.96 20.36 -7.23
C THR A 10 14.27 21.35 -6.11
N LYS A 11 14.71 22.56 -6.45
CA LYS A 11 14.99 23.65 -5.52
C LYS A 11 14.43 24.94 -6.09
N PHE A 12 13.88 25.78 -5.24
CA PHE A 12 13.20 27.00 -5.65
C PHE A 12 13.67 28.16 -4.79
N ASP A 13 13.89 29.31 -5.42
CA ASP A 13 14.52 30.48 -4.82
C ASP A 13 13.48 31.41 -4.17
N SER A 14 12.21 31.30 -4.58
CA SER A 14 11.07 32.01 -3.99
C SER A 14 9.76 31.25 -4.22
N TYR A 15 8.66 31.73 -3.63
CA TYR A 15 7.32 31.19 -3.88
C TYR A 15 6.87 31.42 -5.33
N GLU A 16 7.20 32.57 -5.92
CA GLU A 16 6.90 32.88 -7.32
C GLU A 16 7.67 31.96 -8.28
N ASP A 17 8.93 31.65 -7.96
CA ASP A 17 9.73 30.66 -8.70
C ASP A 17 9.10 29.27 -8.59
N PHE A 18 8.65 28.87 -7.40
CA PHE A 18 7.91 27.63 -7.20
C PHE A 18 6.65 27.55 -8.06
N LEU A 19 5.78 28.57 -8.00
CA LEU A 19 4.54 28.61 -8.78
C LEU A 19 4.76 28.53 -10.29
N ARG A 20 5.84 29.14 -10.78
CA ARG A 20 6.15 29.16 -12.22
C ARG A 20 6.81 27.90 -12.73
N ASN A 21 7.57 27.19 -11.87
CA ASN A 21 8.49 26.16 -12.34
C ASN A 21 8.23 24.76 -11.76
N TYR A 22 7.30 24.61 -10.81
CA TYR A 22 6.94 23.30 -10.26
C TYR A 22 6.00 22.56 -11.22
N TYR A 23 6.56 21.60 -11.95
CA TYR A 23 5.78 20.66 -12.76
C TYR A 23 6.20 19.23 -12.46
N LEU A 24 5.20 18.36 -12.33
CA LEU A 24 5.41 16.92 -12.29
C LEU A 24 5.61 16.40 -13.71
N GLN A 25 6.62 15.57 -13.90
CA GLN A 25 6.85 14.84 -15.16
C GLN A 25 6.91 13.35 -14.85
N TYR A 26 6.15 12.53 -15.57
CA TYR A 26 6.08 11.10 -15.34
C TYR A 26 5.61 10.42 -16.63
N PRO A 27 5.99 9.15 -16.87
CA PRO A 27 5.56 8.43 -18.06
C PRO A 27 4.08 8.03 -17.98
N ASP A 28 3.47 7.74 -19.12
CA ASP A 28 2.06 7.30 -19.21
C ASP A 28 1.77 6.02 -18.41
N ASN A 29 2.78 5.18 -18.22
CA ASN A 29 2.71 3.94 -17.46
C ASN A 29 3.35 4.05 -16.06
N PHE A 30 3.39 5.27 -15.49
CA PHE A 30 3.97 5.48 -14.16
C PHE A 30 3.37 4.53 -13.12
N ASN A 31 4.24 3.83 -12.41
CA ASN A 31 3.88 2.92 -11.33
C ASN A 31 4.87 3.03 -10.17
N PHE A 32 4.36 3.26 -8.96
CA PHE A 32 5.19 3.44 -7.76
C PHE A 32 6.14 2.25 -7.50
N ALA A 33 5.74 1.03 -7.86
CA ALA A 33 6.58 -0.15 -7.67
C ALA A 33 7.81 -0.15 -8.59
N THR A 34 7.68 0.22 -9.86
CA THR A 34 8.79 0.22 -10.83
C THR A 34 9.60 1.51 -10.76
N ASP A 35 8.92 2.65 -10.79
CA ASP A 35 9.57 3.94 -10.99
C ASP A 35 10.20 4.50 -9.70
N VAL A 36 9.78 4.00 -8.54
CA VAL A 36 10.32 4.39 -7.24
C VAL A 36 11.03 3.23 -6.55
N VAL A 37 10.32 2.15 -6.20
CA VAL A 37 10.88 1.06 -5.39
C VAL A 37 11.97 0.30 -6.17
N ASP A 38 11.67 -0.15 -7.39
CA ASP A 38 12.65 -0.90 -8.20
C ASP A 38 13.79 0.01 -8.66
N ALA A 39 13.50 1.26 -8.99
CA ALA A 39 14.52 2.24 -9.35
C ALA A 39 15.54 2.48 -8.21
N TYR A 40 15.09 2.55 -6.96
CA TYR A 40 16.00 2.58 -5.82
C TYR A 40 16.69 1.24 -5.59
N ALA A 41 15.98 0.11 -5.69
CA ALA A 41 16.57 -1.22 -5.52
C ALA A 41 17.70 -1.49 -6.54
N GLN A 42 17.57 -0.98 -7.77
CA GLN A 42 18.60 -1.08 -8.80
C GLN A 42 19.77 -0.12 -8.57
N LYS A 43 19.47 1.13 -8.21
CA LYS A 43 20.50 2.18 -8.10
C LYS A 43 21.29 2.10 -6.79
N GLU A 44 20.60 1.83 -5.69
CA GLU A 44 21.11 1.88 -4.31
C GLU A 44 20.49 0.70 -3.52
N PRO A 45 20.85 -0.57 -3.83
CA PRO A 45 20.18 -1.76 -3.31
C PRO A 45 20.16 -1.86 -1.79
N GLU A 46 21.27 -1.47 -1.15
CA GLU A 46 21.46 -1.50 0.31
C GLU A 46 20.87 -0.28 1.02
N ARG A 47 20.31 0.68 0.27
CA ARG A 47 19.70 1.86 0.86
C ARG A 47 18.51 1.44 1.71
N ARG A 48 18.50 1.89 2.95
CA ARG A 48 17.41 1.67 3.90
C ARG A 48 16.10 2.27 3.36
N ALA A 49 15.06 1.45 3.33
CA ALA A 49 13.71 1.81 2.88
C ALA A 49 12.72 1.90 4.04
N LEU A 50 12.78 0.95 4.97
CA LEU A 50 11.86 0.88 6.11
C LEU A 50 12.62 0.47 7.37
N VAL A 51 12.37 1.21 8.45
CA VAL A 51 12.69 0.77 9.82
C VAL A 51 11.36 0.52 10.51
N TRP A 52 11.18 -0.70 10.97
CA TRP A 52 10.00 -1.12 11.72
C TRP A 52 10.41 -1.53 13.12
N CYS A 53 9.67 -1.05 14.12
CA CYS A 53 9.81 -1.47 15.50
C CYS A 53 8.45 -1.90 16.08
N ASP A 54 8.47 -2.70 17.13
CA ASP A 54 7.29 -3.03 17.93
C ASP A 54 7.46 -2.71 19.42
N ASP A 55 6.35 -2.83 20.15
CA ASP A 55 6.26 -2.50 21.57
C ASP A 55 7.07 -3.46 22.46
N ASN A 56 7.57 -4.58 21.91
CA ASN A 56 8.37 -5.58 22.62
C ASN A 56 9.88 -5.43 22.31
N GLY A 57 10.29 -4.34 21.69
CA GLY A 57 11.68 -4.09 21.31
C GLY A 57 12.13 -4.86 20.07
N GLY A 58 11.21 -5.47 19.32
CA GLY A 58 11.51 -6.06 18.03
C GLY A 58 11.84 -4.98 17.01
N GLU A 59 12.91 -5.16 16.24
CA GLU A 59 13.31 -4.25 15.16
C GLU A 59 13.51 -5.04 13.86
N ARG A 60 13.11 -4.42 12.74
CA ARG A 60 13.45 -4.87 11.39
C ARG A 60 13.83 -3.70 10.52
N ILE A 61 14.97 -3.82 9.86
CA ILE A 61 15.43 -2.86 8.85
C ILE A 61 15.34 -3.54 7.48
N PHE A 62 14.63 -2.91 6.56
CA PHE A 62 14.51 -3.36 5.17
C PHE A 62 15.22 -2.36 4.26
N THR A 63 15.98 -2.90 3.30
CA THR A 63 16.54 -2.11 2.20
C THR A 63 15.52 -1.99 1.06
N PHE A 64 15.75 -1.08 0.11
CA PHE A 64 14.92 -0.98 -1.09
C PHE A 64 14.93 -2.29 -1.90
N LYS A 65 16.09 -2.97 -1.98
CA LYS A 65 16.16 -4.31 -2.57
C LYS A 65 15.31 -5.32 -1.80
N GLY A 66 15.35 -5.31 -0.47
CA GLY A 66 14.52 -6.20 0.35
C GLY A 66 13.02 -6.00 0.12
N ILE A 67 12.54 -4.74 0.10
CA ILE A 67 11.13 -4.43 -0.17
C ILE A 67 10.76 -4.82 -1.61
N CYS A 68 11.62 -4.54 -2.59
CA CYS A 68 11.45 -4.93 -3.98
C CYS A 68 11.23 -6.45 -4.09
N ASP A 69 12.16 -7.27 -3.58
CA ASP A 69 12.11 -8.73 -3.68
C ASP A 69 10.87 -9.31 -2.98
N ILE A 70 10.53 -8.83 -1.78
CA ILE A 70 9.33 -9.28 -1.07
C ILE A 70 8.08 -8.90 -1.86
N SER A 71 7.98 -7.67 -2.35
CA SER A 71 6.80 -7.22 -3.11
C SER A 71 6.58 -8.00 -4.41
N ARG A 72 7.65 -8.46 -5.08
CA ARG A 72 7.53 -9.30 -6.28
C ARG A 72 6.96 -10.69 -5.96
N ARG A 73 7.46 -11.35 -4.91
CA ARG A 73 6.89 -12.63 -4.43
C ARG A 73 5.46 -12.46 -3.95
N THR A 74 5.19 -11.38 -3.22
CA THR A 74 3.83 -11.07 -2.75
C THR A 74 2.87 -10.86 -3.92
N ALA A 75 3.29 -10.17 -4.97
CA ALA A 75 2.47 -9.96 -6.17
C ALA A 75 2.15 -11.29 -6.88
N ALA A 76 3.16 -12.16 -7.07
CA ALA A 76 2.96 -13.49 -7.63
C ALA A 76 1.98 -14.33 -6.78
N TYR A 77 2.12 -14.29 -5.46
CA TYR A 77 1.24 -15.01 -4.56
C TYR A 77 -0.20 -14.48 -4.60
N ILE A 78 -0.40 -13.17 -4.56
CA ILE A 78 -1.73 -12.55 -4.65
C ILE A 78 -2.42 -12.90 -5.98
N LYS A 79 -1.69 -12.96 -7.10
CA LYS A 79 -2.26 -13.44 -8.37
C LYS A 79 -2.68 -14.91 -8.32
N LYS A 80 -1.91 -15.77 -7.63
CA LYS A 80 -2.30 -17.19 -7.39
C LYS A 80 -3.59 -17.30 -6.56
N LEU A 81 -3.89 -16.32 -5.71
CA LEU A 81 -5.15 -16.24 -4.99
C LEU A 81 -6.34 -15.81 -5.87
N GLY A 82 -6.10 -15.46 -7.14
CA GLY A 82 -7.13 -15.12 -8.12
C GLY A 82 -7.34 -13.62 -8.34
N ILE A 83 -6.59 -12.76 -7.65
CA ILE A 83 -6.70 -11.30 -7.74
C ILE A 83 -6.08 -10.79 -9.03
N LYS A 84 -6.79 -9.88 -9.71
CA LYS A 84 -6.43 -9.30 -11.01
C LYS A 84 -6.45 -7.77 -10.97
N LYS A 85 -6.01 -7.14 -12.06
CA LYS A 85 -6.14 -5.69 -12.27
C LYS A 85 -7.59 -5.24 -12.02
N GLY A 86 -7.75 -4.17 -11.23
CA GLY A 86 -9.04 -3.58 -10.87
C GLY A 86 -9.77 -4.25 -9.69
N ASP A 87 -9.28 -5.39 -9.19
CA ASP A 87 -9.84 -6.01 -7.99
C ASP A 87 -9.45 -5.23 -6.73
N ARG A 88 -10.35 -5.14 -5.75
CA ARG A 88 -10.12 -4.40 -4.50
C ARG A 88 -9.68 -5.33 -3.40
N VAL A 89 -8.60 -4.95 -2.72
CA VAL A 89 -8.01 -5.69 -1.60
C VAL A 89 -7.98 -4.80 -0.37
N MET A 90 -8.71 -5.20 0.67
CA MET A 90 -8.75 -4.47 1.94
C MET A 90 -7.63 -4.93 2.87
N LEU A 91 -6.94 -3.97 3.48
CA LEU A 91 -5.76 -4.19 4.32
C LEU A 91 -6.05 -3.74 5.76
N LEU A 92 -6.20 -4.71 6.66
CA LEU A 92 -6.41 -4.52 8.11
C LEU A 92 -5.13 -4.90 8.86
N LEU A 93 -4.02 -4.20 8.58
CA LEU A 93 -2.68 -4.66 8.94
C LEU A 93 -2.04 -4.01 10.17
N LYS A 94 -2.70 -3.08 10.87
CA LYS A 94 -2.27 -2.58 12.21
C LYS A 94 -0.76 -2.24 12.33
N ARG A 95 -0.22 -1.38 11.46
CA ARG A 95 1.21 -1.00 11.39
C ARG A 95 2.20 -2.17 11.27
N ARG A 96 1.77 -3.34 10.82
CA ARG A 96 2.67 -4.47 10.54
C ARG A 96 3.51 -4.16 9.30
N TRP A 97 4.80 -4.50 9.33
CA TRP A 97 5.71 -4.19 8.22
C TRP A 97 5.25 -4.79 6.90
N GLU A 98 4.53 -5.91 6.95
CA GLU A 98 3.95 -6.62 5.81
C GLU A 98 3.05 -5.72 4.95
N TYR A 99 2.47 -4.66 5.53
CA TYR A 99 1.69 -3.67 4.78
C TYR A 99 2.46 -3.08 3.61
N TRP A 100 3.71 -2.68 3.83
CA TRP A 100 4.51 -1.96 2.85
C TRP A 100 4.80 -2.76 1.57
N PRO A 101 5.40 -3.97 1.64
CA PRO A 101 5.58 -4.77 0.43
C PRO A 101 4.26 -5.27 -0.15
N THR A 102 3.18 -5.41 0.66
CA THR A 102 1.86 -5.80 0.16
C THR A 102 1.23 -4.71 -0.70
N VAL A 103 1.24 -3.44 -0.26
CA VAL A 103 0.74 -2.32 -1.08
C VAL A 103 1.56 -2.17 -2.36
N VAL A 104 2.89 -2.26 -2.27
CA VAL A 104 3.74 -2.25 -3.47
C VAL A 104 3.39 -3.42 -4.40
N ALA A 105 3.12 -4.60 -3.88
CA ALA A 105 2.69 -5.75 -4.67
C ALA A 105 1.34 -5.54 -5.36
N LEU A 106 0.37 -4.92 -4.69
CA LEU A 106 -0.93 -4.57 -5.28
C LEU A 106 -0.76 -3.59 -6.45
N HIS A 107 0.09 -2.57 -6.27
CA HIS A 107 0.44 -1.63 -7.34
C HIS A 107 1.09 -2.35 -8.54
N ARG A 108 1.90 -3.38 -8.33
CA ARG A 108 2.50 -4.15 -9.44
C ARG A 108 1.44 -4.85 -10.30
N ILE A 109 0.40 -5.39 -9.68
CA ILE A 109 -0.62 -6.22 -10.36
C ILE A 109 -1.84 -5.42 -10.82
N GLY A 110 -1.89 -4.11 -10.54
CA GLY A 110 -3.03 -3.28 -10.87
C GLY A 110 -4.23 -3.44 -9.93
N ALA A 111 -4.06 -4.10 -8.79
CA ALA A 111 -5.12 -4.24 -7.80
C ALA A 111 -5.21 -2.97 -6.95
N ILE A 112 -6.42 -2.65 -6.51
CA ILE A 112 -6.72 -1.42 -5.80
C ILE A 112 -6.61 -1.69 -4.30
N ALA A 113 -5.66 -1.03 -3.64
CA ALA A 113 -5.49 -1.13 -2.19
C ALA A 113 -6.60 -0.37 -1.46
N ILE A 114 -7.17 -0.96 -0.42
CA ILE A 114 -8.08 -0.29 0.52
C ILE A 114 -7.51 -0.41 1.92
N PRO A 115 -6.67 0.54 2.35
CA PRO A 115 -6.22 0.60 3.73
C PRO A 115 -7.42 0.83 4.65
N ALA A 116 -7.46 0.09 5.75
CA ALA A 116 -8.54 0.17 6.71
C ALA A 116 -8.00 0.15 8.14
N SER A 117 -8.59 0.99 8.99
CA SER A 117 -8.26 1.03 10.41
C SER A 117 -8.51 -0.33 11.06
N PHE A 118 -7.61 -0.76 11.94
CA PHE A 118 -7.79 -1.97 12.74
C PHE A 118 -8.97 -1.87 13.74
N GLN A 119 -9.55 -0.68 13.92
CA GLN A 119 -10.66 -0.43 14.85
C GLN A 119 -12.05 -0.66 14.24
N LEU A 120 -12.14 -1.00 12.95
CA LEU A 120 -13.43 -1.23 12.30
C LEU A 120 -14.20 -2.37 12.96
N LYS A 121 -15.49 -2.16 13.22
CA LYS A 121 -16.39 -3.22 13.69
C LYS A 121 -16.99 -3.97 12.50
N ALA A 122 -17.60 -5.11 12.76
CA ALA A 122 -18.16 -5.99 11.73
C ALA A 122 -19.08 -5.26 10.74
N LYS A 123 -19.99 -4.40 11.22
CA LYS A 123 -20.87 -3.57 10.37
C LYS A 123 -20.11 -2.60 9.46
N ASP A 124 -18.96 -2.10 9.94
CA ASP A 124 -18.14 -1.13 9.22
C ASP A 124 -17.31 -1.83 8.14
N ILE A 125 -16.88 -3.06 8.42
CA ILE A 125 -16.22 -3.97 7.47
C ILE A 125 -17.22 -4.39 6.39
N SER A 126 -18.39 -4.91 6.76
CA SER A 126 -19.39 -5.39 5.78
C SER A 126 -19.85 -4.27 4.85
N TYR A 127 -20.11 -3.08 5.39
CA TYR A 127 -20.42 -1.91 4.57
C TYR A 127 -19.32 -1.63 3.53
N ARG A 128 -18.05 -1.53 3.95
CA ARG A 128 -16.94 -1.21 3.05
C ARG A 128 -16.68 -2.31 2.02
N VAL A 129 -16.76 -3.56 2.45
CA VAL A 129 -16.60 -4.73 1.58
C VAL A 129 -17.63 -4.71 0.47
N ASN A 130 -18.90 -4.47 0.80
CA ASN A 130 -19.97 -4.42 -0.18
C ASN A 130 -19.91 -3.15 -1.04
N ALA A 131 -19.69 -1.98 -0.44
CA ALA A 131 -19.63 -0.70 -1.17
C ALA A 131 -18.48 -0.65 -2.19
N ALA A 132 -17.32 -1.21 -1.85
CA ALA A 132 -16.18 -1.31 -2.77
C ALA A 132 -16.13 -2.63 -3.55
N ASN A 133 -17.02 -3.59 -3.28
CA ASN A 133 -16.97 -4.95 -3.82
C ASN A 133 -15.55 -5.56 -3.69
N VAL A 134 -15.10 -5.67 -2.44
CA VAL A 134 -13.78 -6.18 -2.03
C VAL A 134 -13.72 -7.68 -2.18
N LYS A 135 -12.68 -8.19 -2.87
CA LYS A 135 -12.51 -9.63 -3.12
C LYS A 135 -11.59 -10.34 -2.13
N LEU A 136 -10.67 -9.60 -1.51
CA LEU A 136 -9.72 -10.14 -0.55
C LEU A 136 -9.56 -9.17 0.63
N ILE A 137 -9.62 -9.72 1.85
CA ILE A 137 -9.15 -9.04 3.07
C ILE A 137 -7.83 -9.68 3.49
N ILE A 138 -6.80 -8.86 3.74
CA ILE A 138 -5.54 -9.28 4.37
C ILE A 138 -5.49 -8.63 5.75
N ALA A 139 -5.48 -9.44 6.80
CA ALA A 139 -5.58 -8.99 8.19
C ALA A 139 -4.32 -9.31 9.00
N ALA A 140 -4.06 -8.47 10.00
CA ALA A 140 -3.07 -8.73 11.04
C ALA A 140 -3.56 -9.83 12.00
N ASP A 141 -2.62 -10.48 12.70
CA ASP A 141 -2.85 -11.57 13.66
C ASP A 141 -3.44 -11.11 15.00
N ASP A 142 -4.44 -10.23 14.95
CA ASP A 142 -5.08 -9.60 16.10
C ASP A 142 -6.48 -10.18 16.30
N ASP A 143 -6.77 -10.68 17.50
CA ASP A 143 -8.00 -11.41 17.77
C ASP A 143 -9.25 -10.52 17.61
N PHE A 144 -9.15 -9.22 17.89
CA PHE A 144 -10.25 -8.30 17.63
C PHE A 144 -10.53 -8.19 16.13
N ILE A 145 -9.49 -7.96 15.32
CA ILE A 145 -9.64 -7.84 13.85
C ILE A 145 -10.23 -9.13 13.27
N ILE A 146 -9.66 -10.29 13.64
CA ILE A 146 -10.11 -11.60 13.18
C ILE A 146 -11.59 -11.79 13.49
N ASN A 147 -11.99 -11.57 14.75
CA ASN A 147 -13.37 -11.72 15.17
C ASN A 147 -14.32 -10.77 14.42
N GLN A 148 -13.94 -9.51 14.21
CA GLN A 148 -14.79 -8.56 13.47
C GLN A 148 -14.95 -8.96 11.99
N VAL A 149 -13.90 -9.47 11.34
CA VAL A 149 -13.98 -9.94 9.95
C VAL A 149 -14.88 -11.19 9.85
N GLU A 150 -14.79 -12.11 10.80
CA GLU A 150 -15.62 -13.33 10.81
C GLU A 150 -17.09 -13.04 11.04
N ILE A 151 -17.41 -12.11 11.95
CA ILE A 151 -18.79 -11.66 12.17
C ILE A 151 -19.33 -10.96 10.90
N ALA A 152 -18.50 -10.20 10.18
CA ALA A 152 -18.91 -9.52 8.95
C ALA A 152 -19.05 -10.45 7.74
N ARG A 153 -18.33 -11.58 7.72
CA ARG A 153 -18.16 -12.46 6.55
C ARG A 153 -19.49 -12.93 5.92
N PRO A 154 -20.52 -13.35 6.69
CA PRO A 154 -21.79 -13.79 6.12
C PRO A 154 -22.51 -12.70 5.32
N ASP A 155 -22.33 -11.43 5.69
CA ASP A 155 -22.94 -10.28 5.03
C ASP A 155 -22.13 -9.76 3.83
N CYS A 156 -21.06 -10.48 3.43
CA CYS A 156 -20.10 -10.08 2.41
C CYS A 156 -20.06 -11.06 1.23
N PRO A 157 -21.10 -11.13 0.39
CA PRO A 157 -21.19 -12.11 -0.69
C PRO A 157 -20.12 -11.91 -1.79
N CYS A 158 -19.62 -10.69 -1.97
CA CYS A 158 -18.58 -10.38 -2.95
C CYS A 158 -17.16 -10.74 -2.50
N LEU A 159 -16.97 -10.98 -1.20
CA LEU A 159 -15.66 -11.32 -0.65
C LEU A 159 -15.34 -12.78 -0.98
N GLU A 160 -14.24 -13.02 -1.67
CA GLU A 160 -13.87 -14.37 -2.11
C GLU A 160 -12.97 -15.06 -1.08
N LYS A 161 -12.01 -14.32 -0.51
CA LYS A 161 -11.00 -14.87 0.41
C LYS A 161 -10.69 -13.92 1.56
N THR A 162 -10.30 -14.50 2.68
CA THR A 162 -9.66 -13.81 3.79
C THR A 162 -8.28 -14.41 4.01
N ALA A 163 -7.30 -13.58 4.33
CA ALA A 163 -5.91 -13.98 4.51
C ALA A 163 -5.34 -13.37 5.79
N LEU A 164 -4.57 -14.17 6.52
CA LEU A 164 -3.98 -13.81 7.80
C LEU A 164 -2.46 -13.88 7.68
N ILE A 165 -1.76 -12.86 8.17
CA ILE A 165 -0.32 -12.72 7.88
C ILE A 165 0.54 -13.83 8.51
N ARG A 166 0.50 -14.08 9.82
CA ARG A 166 1.46 -14.99 10.48
C ARG A 166 0.80 -16.18 11.19
N LYS A 167 -0.44 -16.06 11.66
CA LYS A 167 -1.17 -17.15 12.32
C LYS A 167 -1.86 -18.03 11.28
N ARG A 168 -1.90 -19.35 11.56
CA ARG A 168 -2.81 -20.27 10.88
C ARG A 168 -4.19 -20.21 11.55
N ARG A 169 -5.24 -20.15 10.74
CA ARG A 169 -6.63 -20.20 11.19
C ARG A 169 -7.49 -20.86 10.13
N ASP A 170 -8.40 -21.73 10.54
CA ASP A 170 -9.27 -22.44 9.61
C ASP A 170 -10.16 -21.46 8.83
N GLY A 171 -10.29 -21.69 7.53
CA GLY A 171 -11.02 -20.80 6.62
C GLY A 171 -10.23 -19.56 6.16
N TRP A 172 -9.05 -19.31 6.73
CA TRP A 172 -8.17 -18.20 6.33
C TRP A 172 -6.95 -18.71 5.54
N VAL A 173 -6.54 -17.93 4.55
CA VAL A 173 -5.31 -18.17 3.80
C VAL A 173 -4.09 -17.77 4.65
N GLU A 174 -3.09 -18.64 4.74
CA GLU A 174 -1.79 -18.35 5.41
C GLU A 174 -0.95 -17.41 4.52
N PHE A 175 -1.08 -16.10 4.70
CA PHE A 175 -0.56 -15.11 3.75
C PHE A 175 0.97 -15.06 3.72
N SER A 176 1.64 -14.74 4.83
CA SER A 176 3.12 -14.58 4.82
C SER A 176 3.81 -15.88 4.46
N ARG A 177 3.30 -17.02 4.95
CA ARG A 177 3.83 -18.34 4.58
C ARG A 177 3.64 -18.64 3.09
N GLY A 178 2.52 -18.25 2.51
CA GLY A 178 2.29 -18.36 1.07
C GLY A 178 3.24 -17.50 0.25
N VAL A 179 3.51 -16.27 0.70
CA VAL A 179 4.51 -15.38 0.09
C VAL A 179 5.92 -15.97 0.18
N GLU A 180 6.32 -16.48 1.35
CA GLU A 180 7.64 -17.10 1.58
C GLU A 180 7.87 -18.33 0.69
N ASN A 181 6.83 -19.13 0.47
CA ASN A 181 6.90 -20.32 -0.38
C ASN A 181 6.77 -20.04 -1.88
N THR A 182 6.49 -18.78 -2.27
CA THR A 182 6.37 -18.39 -3.68
C THR A 182 7.77 -18.14 -4.25
N LYS A 183 8.14 -18.94 -5.26
CA LYS A 183 9.46 -18.86 -5.92
C LYS A 183 9.43 -17.97 -7.16
N GLU A 184 8.25 -17.75 -7.72
CA GLU A 184 8.05 -16.94 -8.90
C GLU A 184 8.25 -15.47 -8.55
N GLU A 185 9.05 -14.79 -9.38
CA GLU A 185 9.12 -13.35 -9.36
C GLU A 185 8.08 -12.77 -10.30
N PHE A 186 7.48 -11.66 -9.88
CA PHE A 186 6.46 -10.96 -10.65
C PHE A 186 7.03 -9.71 -11.32
N VAL A 187 6.78 -9.58 -12.62
CA VAL A 187 7.02 -8.35 -13.40
C VAL A 187 5.71 -7.60 -13.54
N VAL A 188 5.77 -6.26 -13.42
CA VAL A 188 4.60 -5.38 -13.47
C VAL A 188 3.81 -5.58 -14.76
N ASP A 189 2.48 -5.43 -14.65
CA ASP A 189 1.58 -5.44 -15.79
C ASP A 189 1.79 -4.17 -16.64
N GLU A 190 2.36 -4.34 -17.84
CA GLU A 190 2.66 -3.23 -18.78
C GLU A 190 1.41 -2.49 -19.29
N THR A 191 0.21 -3.04 -19.06
CA THR A 191 -1.05 -2.39 -19.42
C THR A 191 -1.50 -1.34 -18.42
N LEU A 192 -0.80 -1.16 -17.30
CA LEU A 192 -1.12 -0.16 -16.29
C LEU A 192 -0.79 1.25 -16.76
N LYS A 193 -1.70 2.17 -16.47
CA LYS A 193 -1.56 3.60 -16.76
C LYS A 193 -1.56 4.42 -15.49
N PHE A 194 -1.00 5.62 -15.56
CA PHE A 194 -0.91 6.54 -14.43
C PHE A 194 -2.27 6.93 -13.83
N ASP A 195 -3.34 6.89 -14.64
CA ASP A 195 -4.71 7.26 -14.29
C ASP A 195 -5.58 6.08 -13.83
N ASP A 196 -5.05 4.84 -13.90
CA ASP A 196 -5.71 3.67 -13.30
C ASP A 196 -5.88 3.88 -11.79
N HIS A 197 -6.96 3.32 -11.22
CA HIS A 197 -7.20 3.37 -9.79
C HIS A 197 -6.12 2.56 -9.04
N MET A 198 -5.49 3.18 -8.05
CA MET A 198 -4.42 2.59 -7.25
C MET A 198 -4.88 2.31 -5.81
N LEU A 199 -5.66 3.25 -5.25
CA LEU A 199 -5.92 3.33 -3.82
C LEU A 199 -7.33 3.88 -3.57
N ILE A 200 -8.03 3.31 -2.59
CA ILE A 200 -9.30 3.83 -2.10
C ILE A 200 -9.21 4.05 -0.59
N TYR A 201 -9.49 5.27 -0.16
CA TYR A 201 -9.75 5.59 1.24
C TYR A 201 -11.25 5.74 1.49
N PHE A 202 -11.72 5.22 2.61
CA PHE A 202 -13.07 5.51 3.09
C PHE A 202 -13.03 6.65 4.09
N THR A 203 -13.67 7.77 3.76
CA THR A 203 -13.72 8.96 4.62
C THR A 203 -15.11 9.16 5.20
N SER A 204 -15.21 9.44 6.49
CA SER A 204 -16.46 9.87 7.12
C SER A 204 -16.84 11.27 6.64
N GLY A 205 -18.06 11.43 6.15
CA GLY A 205 -18.67 12.75 5.94
C GLY A 205 -19.35 13.26 7.20
N THR A 206 -19.91 14.47 7.15
CA THR A 206 -20.77 15.01 8.21
C THR A 206 -22.07 14.22 8.37
N ASP A 207 -22.56 13.63 7.28
CA ASP A 207 -23.79 12.84 7.23
C ASP A 207 -23.61 11.56 6.41
N GLY A 208 -24.23 10.49 6.89
CA GLY A 208 -24.34 9.21 6.19
C GLY A 208 -23.12 8.29 6.31
N TYR A 209 -23.14 7.24 5.49
CA TYR A 209 -22.07 6.25 5.48
C TYR A 209 -20.77 6.79 4.86
N PRO A 210 -19.59 6.25 5.24
CA PRO A 210 -18.31 6.66 4.69
C PRO A 210 -18.26 6.56 3.15
N LYS A 211 -17.71 7.58 2.50
CA LYS A 211 -17.59 7.65 1.04
C LYS A 211 -16.23 7.18 0.57
N MET A 212 -16.17 6.63 -0.63
CA MET A 212 -14.91 6.21 -1.27
C MET A 212 -14.24 7.43 -1.93
N VAL A 213 -13.00 7.70 -1.52
CA VAL A 213 -12.09 8.63 -2.17
C VAL A 213 -11.09 7.80 -2.96
N VAL A 214 -11.10 7.95 -4.28
CA VAL A 214 -10.28 7.17 -5.20
C VAL A 214 -9.05 7.97 -5.60
N HIS A 215 -7.90 7.32 -5.58
CA HIS A 215 -6.62 7.90 -5.99
C HIS A 215 -5.99 7.03 -7.08
N SER A 216 -5.40 7.69 -8.09
CA SER A 216 -4.66 7.05 -9.16
C SER A 216 -3.18 6.88 -8.81
N TYR A 217 -2.40 6.32 -9.74
CA TYR A 217 -0.97 6.10 -9.54
C TYR A 217 -0.17 7.38 -9.36
N THR A 218 -0.68 8.55 -9.74
CA THR A 218 0.01 9.84 -9.53
C THR A 218 -0.05 10.34 -8.09
N TYR A 219 -0.90 9.75 -7.23
CA TYR A 219 -1.09 10.20 -5.84
C TYR A 219 0.22 10.35 -5.04
N PRO A 220 1.17 9.39 -5.05
CA PRO A 220 2.43 9.52 -4.33
C PRO A 220 3.29 10.70 -4.80
N LEU A 221 3.17 11.13 -6.07
CA LEU A 221 3.93 12.26 -6.60
C LEU A 221 3.48 13.59 -5.98
N GLY A 222 2.20 13.71 -5.65
CA GLY A 222 1.65 14.87 -4.94
C GLY A 222 2.25 15.07 -3.55
N HIS A 223 2.78 14.01 -2.93
CA HIS A 223 3.43 14.08 -1.61
C HIS A 223 4.86 14.60 -1.64
N ILE A 224 5.46 14.82 -2.82
CA ILE A 224 6.84 15.32 -2.91
C ILE A 224 6.97 16.72 -2.28
N THR A 225 5.98 17.60 -2.48
CA THR A 225 5.98 18.94 -1.87
C THR A 225 5.79 18.88 -0.37
N THR A 226 4.85 18.06 0.12
CA THR A 226 4.64 17.82 1.54
C THR A 226 5.92 17.29 2.20
N ALA A 227 6.59 16.32 1.59
CA ALA A 227 7.83 15.75 2.10
C ALA A 227 8.95 16.81 2.16
N GLY A 228 9.12 17.61 1.10
CA GLY A 228 10.20 18.60 1.00
C GLY A 228 10.00 19.83 1.87
N TYR A 229 8.77 20.37 1.96
CA TYR A 229 8.52 21.68 2.56
C TYR A 229 7.81 21.64 3.91
N TRP A 230 6.91 20.67 4.13
CA TRP A 230 6.25 20.52 5.42
C TRP A 230 7.09 19.64 6.33
N GLN A 231 7.35 18.41 5.90
CA GLN A 231 8.02 17.40 6.72
C GLN A 231 9.54 17.63 6.76
N CYS A 232 10.07 18.44 5.84
CA CYS A 232 11.49 18.76 5.70
C CYS A 232 12.38 17.51 5.72
N VAL A 233 11.97 16.47 4.99
CA VAL A 233 12.71 15.19 4.98
C VAL A 233 14.11 15.40 4.41
N VAL A 234 15.09 14.73 5.01
CA VAL A 234 16.48 14.80 4.61
C VAL A 234 16.86 13.53 3.86
N ASP A 235 17.61 13.66 2.77
CA ASP A 235 18.13 12.52 2.01
C ASP A 235 18.99 11.61 2.92
N GLY A 236 18.66 10.32 2.96
CA GLY A 236 19.30 9.36 3.88
C GLY A 236 18.83 9.41 5.35
N GLY A 237 17.98 10.38 5.71
CA GLY A 237 17.40 10.51 7.04
C GLY A 237 16.31 9.46 7.35
N LEU A 238 15.76 9.53 8.57
CA LEU A 238 14.58 8.79 8.98
C LEU A 238 13.39 9.74 9.17
N HIS A 239 12.29 9.44 8.50
CA HIS A 239 11.01 10.07 8.76
C HIS A 239 10.16 9.10 9.59
N PHE A 240 9.70 9.54 10.76
CA PHE A 240 8.85 8.74 11.64
C PHE A 240 7.39 9.15 11.49
N THR A 241 6.55 8.18 11.13
CA THR A 241 5.09 8.35 11.07
C THR A 241 4.45 7.51 12.17
N GLY A 242 3.81 8.17 13.14
CA GLY A 242 3.12 7.50 14.25
C GLY A 242 1.72 6.99 13.91
N VAL A 243 1.17 7.41 12.78
CA VAL A 243 -0.19 7.08 12.32
C VAL A 243 -0.28 5.63 11.87
N ASP A 244 -1.44 5.01 12.05
CA ASP A 244 -1.69 3.65 11.56
C ASP A 244 -1.81 3.59 10.03
N SER A 245 -1.41 2.45 9.45
CA SER A 245 -1.42 2.22 8.00
C SER A 245 -2.80 2.31 7.35
N GLY A 246 -3.89 2.23 8.12
CA GLY A 246 -5.27 2.25 7.65
C GLY A 246 -5.88 3.65 7.48
N TRP A 247 -5.11 4.71 7.70
CA TRP A 247 -5.57 6.11 7.58
C TRP A 247 -4.96 6.79 6.35
N ALA A 248 -5.66 7.83 5.89
CA ALA A 248 -5.18 8.75 4.86
C ALA A 248 -4.30 9.84 5.46
#